data_AF-A0A1W0W7H5-F1
#
_entry.id   AF-A0A1W0W7H5-F1
#
_cell.length_a   1.000
_cell.length_b   1.000
_cell.length_c   1.000
_cell.angle_alpha   90.00
_cell.angle_beta   90.00
_cell.angle_gamma   90.00
#
_symmetry.space_group_name_H-M   'P 1'
#
loop_
_entity.id
_entity.type
_entity.pdbx_description
1 polymer ?
#
loop_
_entity_poly.entity_id
_entity_poly.type
_entity_poly.pdbx_seq_one_letter_code
_entity_poly.pdbx_strand_id
1 'polypeptide(L)'
;MSFREEIKTICEYWEDMTSWNTCIFDMEARALSLHLCMVVTKGVKLASRIMDSAALRLDKQGEIYLHTTKQTLNMYVPIFVKLAEDTNHKNFNNKSVFSLLGALRGVAAISHILVKDALESVEHVEYGSLNYSLLVQDTDDSWHEFEQNINNLEHKFRAVLNDNSKIYELLRPTMEEAIALTVLFISQMVTRHERVLGYIPNTKGRRATKASDEGGPPGSKMGFGST
;
A
#
# COMPACT_ATOMS: atom_id res chain seq x y z
N MET A 1 -1.12 12.17 3.60
CA MET A 1 -1.73 10.95 3.04
C MET A 1 -1.79 11.13 1.53
N SER A 2 -1.11 10.25 0.81
CA SER A 2 -1.16 10.21 -0.66
C SER A 2 -2.56 9.76 -1.12
N PHE A 3 -2.97 10.16 -2.32
CA PHE A 3 -4.26 9.79 -2.93
C PHE A 3 -5.51 10.22 -2.14
N ARG A 4 -5.44 11.37 -1.45
CA ARG A 4 -6.55 11.90 -0.64
C ARG A 4 -7.78 12.23 -1.48
N GLU A 5 -7.58 12.83 -2.65
CA GLU A 5 -8.68 13.25 -3.52
C GLU A 5 -9.42 12.04 -4.08
N GLU A 6 -8.70 10.98 -4.45
CA GLU A 6 -9.28 9.74 -4.94
C GLU A 6 -10.09 9.01 -3.87
N ILE A 7 -9.61 9.02 -2.61
CA ILE A 7 -10.40 8.51 -1.48
C ILE A 7 -11.66 9.36 -1.30
N LYS A 8 -11.55 10.68 -1.39
CA LYS A 8 -12.69 11.60 -1.26
C LYS A 8 -13.73 11.33 -2.34
N THR A 9 -13.32 11.19 -3.61
CA THR A 9 -14.21 10.86 -4.72
C THR A 9 -14.92 9.52 -4.50
N ILE A 10 -14.23 8.50 -4.01
CA ILE A 10 -14.89 7.22 -3.66
C ILE A 10 -15.90 7.40 -2.52
N CYS A 11 -15.60 8.25 -1.53
CA CYS A 11 -16.53 8.58 -0.45
C CYS A 11 -17.78 9.34 -0.96
N GLU A 12 -17.63 10.22 -1.96
CA GLU A 12 -18.78 10.89 -2.60
C GLU A 12 -19.72 9.85 -3.25
N TYR A 13 -19.19 8.87 -3.99
CA TYR A 13 -20.00 7.76 -4.53
C TYR A 13 -20.66 6.90 -3.44
N TRP A 14 -19.97 6.70 -2.30
CA TRP A 14 -20.55 6.01 -1.16
C TRP A 14 -21.77 6.77 -0.62
N GLU A 15 -21.61 8.07 -0.38
CA GLU A 15 -22.66 8.94 0.15
C GLU A 15 -23.87 8.96 -0.78
N ASP A 16 -23.65 9.08 -2.08
CA ASP A 16 -24.69 9.03 -3.12
C ASP A 16 -25.53 7.74 -3.05
N MET A 17 -24.89 6.58 -2.91
CA MET A 17 -25.58 5.29 -2.77
C MET A 17 -26.32 5.15 -1.44
N THR A 18 -25.87 5.84 -0.39
CA THR A 18 -26.51 5.80 0.93
C THR A 18 -27.70 6.75 1.07
N SER A 19 -27.77 7.79 0.23
CA SER A 19 -28.81 8.80 0.33
C SER A 19 -30.20 8.23 -0.02
N TRP A 20 -31.21 8.60 0.77
CA TRP A 20 -32.56 8.00 0.70
C TRP A 20 -33.37 8.43 -0.53
N ASN A 21 -32.96 9.53 -1.19
CA ASN A 21 -33.67 10.11 -2.33
C ASN A 21 -33.16 9.61 -3.70
N THR A 22 -32.07 8.85 -3.73
CA THR A 22 -31.42 8.37 -4.97
C THR A 22 -31.21 6.87 -5.01
N CYS A 23 -31.69 6.10 -4.03
CA CYS A 23 -31.37 4.67 -3.98
C CYS A 23 -32.18 3.88 -5.03
N ILE A 24 -31.65 3.80 -6.25
CA ILE A 24 -32.22 3.05 -7.38
C ILE A 24 -32.03 1.52 -7.19
N PHE A 25 -31.44 1.08 -6.09
CA PHE A 25 -31.06 -0.32 -5.85
C PHE A 25 -32.08 -1.06 -5.00
N ASP A 26 -32.31 -2.33 -5.32
CA ASP A 26 -32.82 -3.28 -4.35
C ASP A 26 -31.82 -3.47 -3.19
N MET A 27 -32.29 -3.87 -2.00
CA MET A 27 -31.46 -3.91 -0.78
C MET A 27 -30.19 -4.75 -0.92
N GLU A 28 -30.26 -5.88 -1.61
CA GLU A 28 -29.11 -6.76 -1.83
C GLU A 28 -28.08 -6.13 -2.76
N ALA A 29 -28.55 -5.53 -3.86
CA ALA A 29 -27.69 -4.83 -4.82
C ALA A 29 -27.00 -3.62 -4.16
N ARG A 30 -27.72 -2.88 -3.30
CA ARG A 30 -27.14 -1.79 -2.51
C ARG A 30 -26.04 -2.31 -1.58
N ALA A 31 -26.29 -3.40 -0.85
CA ALA A 31 -25.32 -3.96 0.09
C ALA A 31 -24.06 -4.46 -0.62
N LEU A 32 -24.19 -5.03 -1.82
CA LEU A 32 -23.06 -5.41 -2.66
C LEU A 32 -22.29 -4.18 -3.16
N SER A 33 -22.99 -3.15 -3.65
CA SER A 33 -22.37 -1.92 -4.13
C SER A 33 -21.60 -1.15 -3.04
N LEU A 34 -22.17 -1.05 -1.84
CA LEU A 34 -21.45 -0.47 -0.70
C LEU A 34 -20.22 -1.32 -0.36
N HIS A 35 -20.33 -2.64 -0.35
CA HIS A 35 -19.20 -3.51 -0.10
C HIS A 35 -18.07 -3.32 -1.14
N LEU A 36 -18.42 -3.20 -2.42
CA LEU A 36 -17.50 -2.86 -3.50
C LEU A 36 -16.75 -1.55 -3.23
N CYS A 37 -17.46 -0.49 -2.82
CA CYS A 37 -16.83 0.77 -2.43
C CYS A 37 -15.87 0.61 -1.24
N MET A 38 -16.18 -0.25 -0.26
CA MET A 38 -15.23 -0.56 0.83
C MET A 38 -13.94 -1.18 0.29
N VAL A 39 -14.07 -2.15 -0.62
CA VAL A 39 -12.93 -2.89 -1.21
C VAL A 39 -12.04 -1.96 -2.00
N VAL A 40 -12.59 -1.16 -2.92
CA VAL A 40 -11.79 -0.23 -3.74
C VAL A 40 -11.17 0.90 -2.89
N THR A 41 -11.87 1.37 -1.85
CA THR A 41 -11.29 2.33 -0.88
C THR A 41 -10.08 1.72 -0.17
N LYS A 42 -10.15 0.44 0.24
CA LYS A 42 -9.00 -0.25 0.84
C LYS A 42 -7.85 -0.36 -0.15
N GLY A 43 -8.12 -0.63 -1.44
CA GLY A 43 -7.11 -0.62 -2.51
C GLY A 43 -6.33 0.70 -2.57
N VAL A 44 -7.02 1.85 -2.59
CA VAL A 44 -6.38 3.18 -2.60
C VAL A 44 -5.61 3.45 -1.30
N LYS A 45 -6.14 3.03 -0.13
CA LYS A 45 -5.43 3.15 1.15
C LYS A 45 -4.14 2.33 1.19
N LEU A 46 -4.12 1.13 0.58
CA LEU A 46 -2.92 0.32 0.45
C LEU A 46 -1.88 1.01 -0.43
N ALA A 47 -2.29 1.61 -1.56
CA ALA A 47 -1.42 2.44 -2.38
C ALA A 47 -0.82 3.62 -1.58
N SER A 48 -1.61 4.31 -0.77
CA SER A 48 -1.09 5.37 0.11
C SER A 48 -0.07 4.82 1.11
N ARG A 49 -0.31 3.65 1.70
CA ARG A 49 0.62 3.04 2.66
C ARG A 49 1.96 2.68 2.01
N ILE A 50 1.93 2.23 0.75
CA ILE A 50 3.14 1.97 -0.04
C ILE A 50 3.90 3.28 -0.30
N MET A 51 3.20 4.37 -0.62
CA MET A 51 3.82 5.70 -0.74
C MET A 51 4.49 6.16 0.56
N ASP A 52 3.81 5.97 1.69
CA ASP A 52 4.37 6.32 3.00
C ASP A 52 5.62 5.48 3.30
N SER A 53 5.61 4.19 2.93
CA SER A 53 6.77 3.30 3.03
C SER A 53 7.93 3.73 2.11
N ALA A 54 7.65 4.08 0.86
CA ALA A 54 8.66 4.53 -0.10
C ALA A 54 9.35 5.83 0.35
N ALA A 55 8.61 6.74 0.99
CA ALA A 55 9.13 7.99 1.52
C ALA A 55 10.13 7.83 2.68
N LEU A 56 10.27 6.62 3.25
CA LEU A 56 11.25 6.34 4.29
C LEU A 56 12.71 6.39 3.78
N ARG A 57 12.92 6.28 2.47
CA ARG A 57 14.24 6.49 1.83
C ARG A 57 14.44 7.99 1.56
N LEU A 58 15.21 8.66 2.42
CA LEU A 58 15.36 10.13 2.46
C LEU A 58 16.69 10.65 1.86
N ASP A 59 17.44 9.86 1.10
CA ASP A 59 18.61 10.37 0.36
C ASP A 59 18.21 10.99 -1.00
N LYS A 60 19.17 11.57 -1.73
CA LYS A 60 18.92 12.16 -3.07
C LYS A 60 18.38 11.15 -4.09
N GLN A 61 18.64 9.85 -3.88
CA GLN A 61 18.11 8.77 -4.71
C GLN A 61 16.64 8.47 -4.36
N GLY A 62 16.26 8.72 -3.11
CA GLY A 62 14.92 8.67 -2.57
C GLY A 62 13.91 9.57 -3.31
N GLU A 63 14.30 10.74 -3.84
CA GLU A 63 13.38 11.62 -4.57
C GLU A 63 12.94 11.03 -5.93
N ILE A 64 13.89 10.49 -6.71
CA ILE A 64 13.60 9.83 -8.00
C ILE A 64 12.80 8.55 -7.76
N TYR A 65 13.18 7.80 -6.73
CA TYR A 65 12.49 6.58 -6.32
C TYR A 65 11.05 6.83 -5.89
N LEU A 66 10.82 7.86 -5.07
CA LEU A 66 9.48 8.27 -4.62
C LEU A 66 8.62 8.76 -5.79
N HIS A 67 9.20 9.56 -6.70
CA HIS A 67 8.50 10.00 -7.91
C HIS A 67 8.08 8.80 -8.78
N THR A 68 9.00 7.87 -9.01
CA THR A 68 8.74 6.67 -9.81
C THR A 68 7.66 5.82 -9.17
N THR A 69 7.75 5.56 -7.85
CA THR A 69 6.74 4.82 -7.08
C THR A 69 5.35 5.47 -7.21
N LYS A 70 5.28 6.80 -7.07
CA LYS A 70 4.03 7.55 -7.24
C LYS A 70 3.47 7.41 -8.64
N GLN A 71 4.32 7.53 -9.66
CA GLN A 71 3.92 7.40 -11.06
C GLN A 71 3.39 5.99 -11.38
N THR A 72 4.02 4.94 -10.86
CA THR A 72 3.55 3.57 -11.06
C THR A 72 2.24 3.32 -10.31
N LEU A 73 2.09 3.80 -9.07
CA LEU A 73 0.83 3.70 -8.33
C LEU A 73 -0.32 4.47 -9.01
N ASN A 74 -0.01 5.60 -9.67
CA ASN A 74 -0.97 6.36 -10.49
C ASN A 74 -1.51 5.57 -11.69
N MET A 75 -0.91 4.44 -12.08
CA MET A 75 -1.49 3.57 -13.10
C MET A 75 -2.64 2.71 -12.56
N TYR A 76 -2.66 2.44 -11.25
CA TYR A 76 -3.62 1.55 -10.61
C TYR A 76 -4.69 2.28 -9.79
N VAL A 77 -4.34 3.38 -9.13
CA VAL A 77 -5.28 4.17 -8.31
C VAL A 77 -6.53 4.61 -9.09
N PRO A 78 -6.42 5.14 -10.33
CA PRO A 78 -7.60 5.50 -11.12
C PRO A 78 -8.53 4.33 -11.43
N ILE A 79 -8.01 3.09 -11.46
CA ILE A 79 -8.84 1.90 -11.66
C ILE A 79 -9.79 1.73 -10.47
N PHE A 80 -9.32 1.89 -9.22
CA PHE A 80 -10.18 1.81 -8.05
C PHE A 80 -11.27 2.89 -8.03
N VAL A 81 -10.92 4.12 -8.41
CA VAL A 81 -11.90 5.23 -8.51
C VAL A 81 -12.96 4.91 -9.56
N LYS A 82 -12.53 4.46 -10.75
CA LYS A 82 -13.45 4.04 -11.82
C LYS A 82 -14.34 2.88 -11.39
N LEU A 83 -13.82 1.92 -10.64
CA LEU A 83 -14.64 0.81 -10.14
C LEU A 83 -15.70 1.27 -9.13
N ALA A 84 -15.42 2.30 -8.32
CA ALA A 84 -16.42 2.93 -7.46
C ALA A 84 -17.50 3.64 -8.27
N GLU A 85 -17.11 4.38 -9.31
CA GLU A 85 -18.03 5.02 -10.26
C GLU A 85 -18.92 3.99 -10.96
N ASP A 86 -18.32 2.94 -11.52
CA ASP A 86 -19.02 1.84 -12.19
C ASP A 86 -20.02 1.17 -11.24
N THR A 87 -19.65 1.03 -9.97
CA THR A 87 -20.52 0.48 -8.92
C THR A 87 -21.73 1.40 -8.66
N ASN A 88 -21.50 2.71 -8.50
CA ASN A 88 -22.54 3.71 -8.30
C ASN A 88 -23.53 3.75 -9.48
N HIS A 89 -23.01 3.69 -10.71
CA HIS A 89 -23.79 3.74 -11.95
C HIS A 89 -24.32 2.38 -12.43
N LYS A 90 -24.19 1.30 -11.64
CA LYS A 90 -24.65 -0.07 -12.00
C LYS A 90 -23.98 -0.68 -13.23
N ASN A 91 -22.80 -0.19 -13.59
CA ASN A 91 -22.00 -0.67 -14.72
C ASN A 91 -20.95 -1.72 -14.31
N PHE A 92 -20.83 -2.02 -13.02
CA PHE A 92 -19.92 -3.03 -12.51
C PHE A 92 -20.25 -4.42 -13.08
N ASN A 93 -19.27 -5.05 -13.72
CA ASN A 93 -19.46 -6.33 -14.40
C ASN A 93 -18.22 -7.25 -14.27
N ASN A 94 -18.22 -8.38 -14.96
CA ASN A 94 -17.14 -9.36 -14.89
C ASN A 94 -15.76 -8.77 -15.26
N LYS A 95 -15.70 -7.82 -16.21
CA LYS A 95 -14.46 -7.11 -16.55
C LYS A 95 -13.99 -6.25 -15.39
N SER A 96 -14.91 -5.62 -14.66
CA SER A 96 -14.63 -4.83 -13.45
C SER A 96 -13.97 -5.70 -12.36
N VAL A 97 -14.38 -6.97 -12.21
CA VAL A 97 -13.72 -7.91 -11.29
C VAL A 97 -12.28 -8.19 -11.70
N PHE A 98 -12.03 -8.48 -12.98
CA PHE A 98 -10.67 -8.70 -13.47
C PHE A 98 -9.80 -7.43 -13.34
N SER A 99 -10.38 -6.25 -13.58
CA SER A 99 -9.71 -4.97 -13.34
C SER A 99 -9.37 -4.77 -11.86
N LEU A 100 -10.25 -5.14 -10.95
CA LEU A 100 -9.99 -5.11 -9.50
C LEU A 100 -8.82 -6.01 -9.13
N LEU A 101 -8.86 -7.29 -9.54
CA LEU A 101 -7.79 -8.26 -9.27
C LEU A 101 -6.45 -7.78 -9.85
N GLY A 102 -6.46 -7.28 -11.08
CA GLY A 102 -5.28 -6.73 -11.74
C GLY A 102 -4.71 -5.51 -11.01
N ALA A 103 -5.56 -4.59 -10.56
CA ALA A 103 -5.14 -3.42 -9.79
C ALA A 103 -4.54 -3.80 -8.43
N LEU A 104 -5.17 -4.74 -7.72
CA LEU A 104 -4.64 -5.26 -6.45
C LEU A 104 -3.27 -5.94 -6.65
N ARG A 105 -3.14 -6.79 -7.67
CA ARG A 105 -1.87 -7.45 -8.03
C ARG A 105 -0.80 -6.41 -8.36
N GLY A 106 -1.14 -5.37 -9.12
CA GLY A 106 -0.23 -4.28 -9.48
C GLY A 106 0.27 -3.47 -8.28
N VAL A 107 -0.64 -3.08 -7.37
CA VAL A 107 -0.27 -2.38 -6.13
C VAL A 107 0.62 -3.26 -5.24
N ALA A 108 0.30 -4.55 -5.12
CA ALA A 108 1.14 -5.51 -4.39
C ALA A 108 2.53 -5.66 -5.01
N ALA A 109 2.62 -5.76 -6.34
CA ALA A 109 3.89 -5.86 -7.06
C ALA A 109 4.81 -4.67 -6.78
N ILE A 110 4.26 -3.45 -6.74
CA ILE A 110 5.03 -2.26 -6.39
C ILE A 110 5.61 -2.39 -4.97
N SER A 111 4.82 -2.82 -3.99
CA SER A 111 5.33 -3.03 -2.62
C SER A 111 6.46 -4.06 -2.54
N HIS A 112 6.39 -5.12 -3.34
CA HIS A 112 7.43 -6.13 -3.45
C HIS A 112 8.72 -5.57 -4.08
N ILE A 113 8.58 -4.81 -5.17
CA ILE A 113 9.69 -4.11 -5.82
C ILE A 113 10.39 -3.18 -4.82
N LEU A 114 9.64 -2.46 -3.98
CA LEU A 114 10.25 -1.59 -2.97
C LEU A 114 11.17 -2.36 -2.02
N VAL A 115 10.73 -3.54 -1.56
CA VAL A 115 11.54 -4.38 -0.66
C VAL A 115 12.77 -4.91 -1.39
N LYS A 116 12.62 -5.39 -2.63
CA LYS A 116 13.73 -5.90 -3.43
C LYS A 116 14.79 -4.84 -3.69
N ASP A 117 14.39 -3.67 -4.13
CA ASP A 117 15.32 -2.56 -4.38
C ASP A 117 16.02 -2.13 -3.08
N ALA A 118 15.32 -2.15 -1.95
CA ALA A 118 15.95 -1.94 -0.65
C ALA A 118 16.95 -3.04 -0.30
N LEU A 119 16.65 -4.31 -0.55
CA LEU A 119 17.56 -5.42 -0.29
C LEU A 119 18.82 -5.30 -1.15
N GLU A 120 18.68 -4.99 -2.43
CA GLU A 120 19.81 -4.79 -3.35
C GLU A 120 20.71 -3.61 -2.95
N SER A 121 20.16 -2.60 -2.26
CA SER A 121 20.94 -1.46 -1.77
C SER A 121 21.74 -1.71 -0.50
N VAL A 122 21.54 -2.85 0.18
CA VAL A 122 22.38 -3.25 1.32
C VAL A 122 23.68 -3.81 0.74
N GLU A 123 24.73 -2.98 0.68
CA GLU A 123 26.07 -3.38 0.21
C GLU A 123 26.56 -4.68 0.89
N HIS A 124 27.25 -5.52 0.10
CA HIS A 124 27.77 -6.89 0.33
C HIS A 124 28.44 -7.25 1.69
N VAL A 125 28.49 -6.37 2.68
CA VAL A 125 29.13 -6.61 3.99
C VAL A 125 28.33 -7.59 4.86
N GLU A 126 27.02 -7.75 4.62
CA GLU A 126 26.15 -8.73 5.28
C GLU A 126 25.77 -9.93 4.39
N TYR A 127 26.44 -10.15 3.25
CA TYR A 127 26.19 -11.26 2.32
C TYR A 127 26.43 -12.67 2.92
N GLY A 128 26.72 -12.75 4.23
CA GLY A 128 26.84 -13.99 5.01
C GLY A 128 25.95 -14.06 6.26
N SER A 129 25.07 -13.07 6.51
CA SER A 129 24.13 -13.14 7.64
C SER A 129 22.95 -14.02 7.28
N LEU A 130 22.77 -15.13 8.00
CA LEU A 130 21.63 -16.06 7.84
C LEU A 130 20.28 -15.33 7.84
N ASN A 131 20.18 -14.23 8.60
CA ASN A 131 18.98 -13.40 8.68
C ASN A 131 18.68 -12.63 7.39
N TYR A 132 19.69 -12.20 6.65
CA TYR A 132 19.53 -11.51 5.37
C TYR A 132 19.09 -12.49 4.28
N SER A 133 19.77 -13.63 4.15
CA SER A 133 19.41 -14.67 3.17
C SER A 133 17.98 -15.19 3.40
N LEU A 134 17.58 -15.40 4.66
CA LEU A 134 16.22 -15.78 5.00
C LEU A 134 15.21 -14.70 4.62
N LEU A 135 15.53 -13.42 4.86
CA LEU A 135 14.65 -12.31 4.51
C LEU A 135 14.44 -12.16 2.99
N VAL A 136 15.49 -12.38 2.18
CA VAL A 136 15.39 -12.41 0.71
C VAL A 136 14.48 -13.56 0.28
N GLN A 137 14.75 -14.77 0.77
CA GLN A 137 13.96 -15.96 0.45
C GLN A 137 12.49 -15.80 0.86
N ASP A 138 12.23 -15.39 2.09
CA ASP A 138 10.87 -15.15 2.61
C ASP A 138 10.12 -14.10 1.76
N THR A 139 10.83 -13.11 1.23
CA THR A 139 10.24 -12.07 0.37
C THR A 139 9.76 -12.65 -0.96
N ASP A 140 10.59 -13.46 -1.62
CA ASP A 140 10.25 -14.13 -2.87
C ASP A 140 9.16 -15.20 -2.68
N ASP A 141 9.27 -16.02 -1.64
CA ASP A 141 8.30 -17.07 -1.33
C ASP A 141 6.90 -16.45 -1.06
N SER A 142 6.85 -15.33 -0.32
CA SER A 142 5.58 -14.63 -0.07
C SER A 142 4.98 -14.03 -1.34
N TRP A 143 5.83 -13.54 -2.27
CA TRP A 143 5.35 -13.00 -3.55
C TRP A 143 4.75 -14.12 -4.42
N HIS A 144 5.44 -15.25 -4.53
CA HIS A 144 4.96 -16.40 -5.27
C HIS A 144 3.65 -16.95 -4.71
N GLU A 145 3.53 -17.06 -3.38
CA GLU A 145 2.28 -17.47 -2.72
C GLU A 145 1.14 -16.50 -3.02
N PHE A 146 1.38 -15.19 -2.88
CA PHE A 146 0.38 -14.16 -3.20
C PHE A 146 -0.07 -14.23 -4.66
N GLU A 147 0.87 -14.33 -5.61
CA GLU A 147 0.58 -14.39 -7.04
C GLU A 147 -0.23 -15.64 -7.38
N GLN A 148 0.15 -16.81 -6.85
CA GLN A 148 -0.61 -18.05 -7.01
C GLN A 148 -2.03 -17.92 -6.47
N ASN A 149 -2.20 -17.34 -5.28
CA ASN A 149 -3.52 -17.18 -4.67
C ASN A 149 -4.43 -16.25 -5.47
N ILE A 150 -3.93 -15.10 -5.94
CA ILE A 150 -4.71 -14.20 -6.80
C ILE A 150 -5.02 -14.84 -8.17
N ASN A 151 -4.08 -15.59 -8.76
CA ASN A 151 -4.32 -16.31 -10.02
C ASN A 151 -5.37 -17.41 -9.86
N ASN A 152 -5.34 -18.14 -8.74
CA ASN A 152 -6.33 -19.15 -8.41
C ASN A 152 -7.72 -18.53 -8.25
N LEU A 153 -7.82 -17.37 -7.59
CA LEU A 153 -9.07 -16.61 -7.50
C LEU A 153 -9.59 -16.19 -8.87
N GLU A 154 -8.71 -15.65 -9.72
CA GLU A 154 -9.07 -15.27 -11.08
C GLU A 154 -9.58 -16.46 -11.90
N HIS A 155 -8.91 -17.61 -11.81
CA HIS A 155 -9.31 -18.83 -12.49
C HIS A 155 -10.66 -19.37 -11.99
N LYS A 156 -10.85 -19.43 -10.67
CA LYS A 156 -12.13 -19.83 -10.07
C LYS A 156 -13.27 -18.93 -10.54
N PHE A 157 -13.07 -17.62 -10.51
CA PHE A 157 -14.08 -16.66 -10.97
C PHE A 157 -14.39 -16.87 -12.46
N ARG A 158 -13.36 -17.02 -13.30
CA ARG A 158 -13.52 -17.26 -14.74
C ARG A 158 -14.28 -18.56 -15.04
N ALA A 159 -14.03 -19.63 -14.30
CA ALA A 159 -14.75 -20.90 -14.47
C ALA A 159 -16.26 -20.73 -14.21
N VAL A 160 -16.63 -19.95 -13.20
CA VAL A 160 -18.02 -19.69 -12.81
C VAL A 160 -18.76 -18.84 -13.85
N LEU A 161 -18.06 -17.94 -14.54
CA LEU A 161 -18.65 -17.16 -15.64
C LEU A 161 -19.20 -18.06 -16.75
N ASN A 162 -18.65 -19.26 -16.92
CA ASN A 162 -19.10 -20.19 -17.95
C ASN A 162 -20.40 -20.93 -17.54
N ASP A 163 -20.71 -21.00 -16.25
CA ASP A 163 -21.87 -21.74 -15.70
C ASP A 163 -23.08 -20.85 -15.33
N ASN A 164 -22.97 -19.52 -15.50
CA ASN A 164 -23.99 -18.44 -15.45
C ASN A 164 -25.01 -18.37 -14.28
N SER A 165 -25.14 -19.39 -13.44
CA SER A 165 -26.20 -19.48 -12.42
C SER A 165 -25.80 -18.93 -11.04
N LYS A 166 -24.50 -18.67 -10.80
CA LYS A 166 -23.95 -18.34 -9.46
C LYS A 166 -22.95 -17.18 -9.42
N ILE A 167 -22.89 -16.35 -10.47
CA ILE A 167 -21.91 -15.27 -10.59
C ILE A 167 -22.00 -14.28 -9.41
N TYR A 168 -23.21 -13.87 -9.03
CA TYR A 168 -23.42 -12.91 -7.95
C TYR A 168 -23.13 -13.50 -6.56
N GLU A 169 -23.33 -14.80 -6.36
CA GLU A 169 -23.02 -15.49 -5.09
C GLU A 169 -21.52 -15.55 -4.83
N LEU A 170 -20.71 -15.66 -5.88
CA LEU A 170 -19.26 -15.78 -5.79
C LEU A 170 -18.52 -14.46 -5.92
N LEU A 171 -19.22 -13.40 -6.35
CA LEU A 171 -18.63 -12.08 -6.51
C LEU A 171 -18.13 -11.51 -5.18
N ARG A 172 -18.98 -11.40 -4.15
CA ARG A 172 -18.56 -10.88 -2.83
C ARG A 172 -17.41 -11.70 -2.22
N PRO A 173 -17.52 -13.05 -2.08
CA PRO A 173 -16.43 -13.85 -1.53
C PRO A 173 -15.10 -13.66 -2.27
N THR A 174 -15.13 -13.62 -3.61
CA THR A 174 -13.93 -13.41 -4.43
C THR A 174 -13.24 -12.10 -4.10
N MET A 175 -14.01 -11.01 -3.95
CA MET A 175 -13.47 -9.69 -3.64
C MET A 175 -12.94 -9.58 -2.22
N GLU A 176 -13.62 -10.20 -1.25
CA GLU A 176 -13.20 -10.28 0.14
C GLU A 176 -11.87 -11.04 0.28
N GLU A 177 -11.75 -12.19 -0.38
CA GLU A 177 -10.53 -12.98 -0.37
C GLU A 177 -9.38 -12.21 -1.06
N ALA A 178 -9.63 -11.61 -2.22
CA ALA A 178 -8.63 -10.83 -2.95
C ALA A 178 -8.09 -9.65 -2.13
N ILE A 179 -8.96 -8.86 -1.49
CA ILE A 179 -8.51 -7.73 -0.67
C ILE A 179 -7.80 -8.21 0.60
N ALA A 180 -8.24 -9.30 1.22
CA ALA A 180 -7.60 -9.86 2.41
C ALA A 180 -6.16 -10.32 2.12
N LEU A 181 -5.98 -11.09 1.03
CA LEU A 181 -4.67 -11.53 0.55
C LEU A 181 -3.75 -10.32 0.29
N THR A 182 -4.28 -9.31 -0.40
CA THR A 182 -3.50 -8.10 -0.74
C THR A 182 -3.11 -7.29 0.51
N VAL A 183 -4.02 -7.13 1.47
CA VAL A 183 -3.75 -6.45 2.74
C VAL A 183 -2.66 -7.17 3.53
N LEU A 184 -2.75 -8.51 3.63
CA LEU A 184 -1.77 -9.31 4.34
C LEU A 184 -0.39 -9.18 3.71
N PHE A 185 -0.31 -9.41 2.39
CA PHE A 185 0.93 -9.34 1.63
C PHE A 185 1.59 -7.96 1.73
N ILE A 186 0.86 -6.88 1.45
CA ILE A 186 1.41 -5.51 1.51
C ILE A 186 1.86 -5.16 2.94
N SER A 187 1.15 -5.64 3.97
CA SER A 187 1.56 -5.41 5.36
C SER A 187 2.91 -6.08 5.67
N GLN A 188 3.13 -7.29 5.16
CA GLN A 188 4.42 -7.97 5.27
C GLN A 188 5.51 -7.20 4.51
N MET A 189 5.24 -6.79 3.25
CA MET A 189 6.20 -6.03 2.44
C MET A 189 6.61 -4.71 3.10
N VAL A 190 5.66 -3.92 3.60
CA VAL A 190 5.96 -2.66 4.29
C VAL A 190 6.83 -2.91 5.53
N THR A 191 6.52 -3.92 6.33
CA THR A 191 7.31 -4.29 7.52
C THR A 191 8.73 -4.72 7.14
N ARG A 192 8.87 -5.50 6.07
CA ARG A 192 10.18 -5.94 5.57
C ARG A 192 10.98 -4.75 5.02
N HIS A 193 10.36 -3.86 4.25
CA HIS A 193 11.01 -2.65 3.74
C HIS A 193 11.58 -1.80 4.89
N GLU A 194 10.77 -1.49 5.91
CA GLU A 194 11.22 -0.78 7.12
C GLU A 194 12.41 -1.46 7.80
N ARG A 195 12.36 -2.80 7.93
CA ARG A 195 13.45 -3.59 8.51
C ARG A 195 14.73 -3.48 7.68
N VAL A 196 14.64 -3.61 6.36
CA VAL A 196 15.78 -3.52 5.44
C VAL A 196 16.44 -2.14 5.51
N LEU A 197 15.64 -1.07 5.50
CA LEU A 197 16.15 0.29 5.62
C LEU A 197 16.90 0.55 6.94
N GLY A 198 16.63 -0.24 7.99
CA GLY A 198 17.37 -0.19 9.25
C GLY A 198 18.82 -0.69 9.15
N TYR A 199 19.15 -1.48 8.13
CA TYR A 199 20.51 -1.99 7.87
C TYR A 199 21.34 -1.04 6.99
N ILE A 200 20.70 -0.11 6.26
CA ILE A 200 21.42 0.84 5.39
C ILE A 200 22.10 1.91 6.27
N PRO A 201 23.44 2.01 6.25
CA PRO A 201 24.19 2.93 7.11
C PRO A 201 24.09 4.36 6.57
N ASN A 202 22.92 4.99 6.68
CA ASN A 202 22.71 6.45 6.61
C ASN A 202 21.28 6.91 6.95
N THR A 203 20.32 6.00 7.21
CA THR A 203 18.94 6.38 7.56
C THR A 203 18.76 6.82 9.02
N LYS A 204 19.75 6.61 9.90
CA LYS A 204 19.71 7.04 11.31
C LYS A 204 20.09 8.51 11.56
N GLY A 205 20.44 9.27 10.53
CA GLY A 205 21.00 10.62 10.67
C GLY A 205 20.01 11.78 10.66
N ARG A 206 18.86 11.73 11.36
CA ARG A 206 18.09 12.95 11.77
C ARG A 206 16.88 12.70 12.68
N ARG A 207 16.98 11.80 13.67
CA ARG A 207 16.09 11.88 14.84
C ARG A 207 16.72 12.78 15.90
N ALA A 208 16.24 14.03 15.93
CA ALA A 208 16.18 14.93 17.08
C ALA A 208 17.33 14.83 18.11
N THR A 209 18.41 15.58 17.89
CA THR A 209 19.16 16.15 19.01
C THR A 209 18.32 17.29 19.59
N LYS A 210 17.42 16.95 20.52
CA LYS A 210 16.85 17.93 21.45
C LYS A 210 17.93 18.29 22.47
N ALA A 211 18.11 19.61 22.61
CA ALA A 211 18.77 20.36 23.68
C ALA A 211 19.40 19.56 24.83
N SER A 212 20.71 19.75 25.03
CA SER A 212 21.23 19.94 26.38
C SER A 212 21.67 21.39 26.49
N ASP A 213 20.85 22.08 27.26
CA ASP A 213 21.02 23.41 27.80
C ASP A 213 22.16 23.33 28.83
N GLU A 214 23.37 23.78 28.48
CA GLU A 214 24.37 24.13 29.49
C GLU A 214 24.44 25.65 29.59
N GLY A 215 23.54 26.18 30.43
CA GLY A 215 23.67 27.50 30.99
C GLY A 215 24.94 27.60 31.82
N GLY A 216 25.86 28.46 31.39
CA GLY A 216 26.94 28.91 32.24
C GLY A 216 26.41 29.76 33.41
N PRO A 217 27.06 29.75 34.58
CA PRO A 217 26.90 30.79 35.57
C PRO A 217 28.17 31.65 35.72
N PRO A 218 28.04 32.84 36.34
CA PRO A 218 28.83 34.02 35.98
C PRO A 218 29.97 34.34 36.96
N GLY A 219 31.00 35.00 36.42
CA GLY A 219 31.76 36.11 37.02
C GLY A 219 32.30 36.00 38.45
N SER A 220 33.63 36.05 38.57
CA SER A 220 34.28 36.90 39.57
C SER A 220 35.53 37.57 38.98
N LYS A 221 35.68 38.85 39.28
CA LYS A 221 36.62 39.84 38.75
C LYS A 221 37.89 39.93 39.62
N MET A 222 38.99 40.34 38.96
CA MET A 222 40.15 41.13 39.47
C MET A 222 41.05 40.45 40.52
N GLY A 223 42.38 40.57 40.53
CA GLY A 223 43.34 41.34 39.74
C GLY A 223 44.68 41.44 40.51
N PHE A 224 45.76 41.76 39.78
CA PHE A 224 47.12 42.18 40.22
C PHE A 224 47.97 41.13 40.97
N GLY A 225 49.29 41.02 40.81
CA GLY A 225 50.30 41.80 40.09
C GLY A 225 51.67 41.58 40.77
N SER A 226 52.68 41.28 39.95
CA SER A 226 54.12 41.57 40.13
C SER A 226 54.97 40.93 41.25
N THR A 227 56.13 40.45 40.77
CA THR A 227 57.43 40.13 41.41
C THR A 227 57.56 38.87 42.26
#